data_AF-A0A8J2IDZ7-F1
#
_entry.id   AF-A0A8J2IDZ7-F1
#
_cell.length_a   1.000
_cell.length_b   1.000
_cell.length_c   1.000
_cell.angle_alpha   90.00
_cell.angle_beta   90.00
_cell.angle_gamma   90.00
#
_symmetry.space_group_name_H-M   'P 1'
#
loop_
_entity.id
_entity.type
_entity.pdbx_description
1 polymer ?
#
loop_
_entity_poly.entity_id
_entity_poly.type
_entity_poly.pdbx_seq_one_letter_code
_entity_poly.pdbx_strand_id
1 'polypeptide(L)'
;MTEVTNRNEVRSGIAAGGWTIVWGDLINEFDVLTFAISIPTGTIGAWVSEQVEAQLQKFSQSLDDVSDDVVKQATDYLKDLMKGKNSGERDINGLGVKGGFATYNRKMILKVFGKQVGSTPLPNNHQPYIGLRVTKPLPPKGTNATTAPVAPTVPLFDTKSWYKIKNTAKPGLALDVVNDGNQQHDGRLQTSTEGNLSGQYWQLRPSKTSHGAYNLCTMWLGTNMLLDVYGDDKTRPHLAKAGAYSGQQWHIESQGNGTWKLTNSYSGTLVLAADADGSELHLRDPRTSPASQWTLQIVRPITENGFGL
;
A
#
# COMPACT_ATOMS: atom_id res chain seq x y z
N MET A 1 30.23 8.27 -21.66
CA MET A 1 29.38 8.02 -20.47
C MET A 1 27.97 7.76 -20.98
N THR A 2 27.23 6.82 -20.40
CA THR A 2 25.90 6.40 -20.92
C THR A 2 24.90 6.35 -19.78
N GLU A 3 23.67 6.78 -20.02
CA GLU A 3 22.60 6.62 -19.04
C GLU A 3 22.08 5.18 -19.01
N VAL A 4 21.84 4.66 -17.81
CA VAL A 4 21.14 3.39 -17.59
C VAL A 4 19.97 3.62 -16.64
N THR A 5 18.83 2.99 -16.94
CA THR A 5 17.60 3.05 -16.15
C THR A 5 17.02 1.66 -15.90
N ASN A 6 16.40 1.45 -14.74
CA ASN A 6 15.64 0.22 -14.44
C ASN A 6 14.18 0.26 -14.97
N ARG A 7 13.85 1.21 -15.85
CA ARG A 7 12.48 1.41 -16.36
C ARG A 7 11.78 0.14 -16.82
N ASN A 8 12.46 -0.70 -17.60
CA ASN A 8 11.85 -1.92 -18.14
C ASN A 8 11.54 -2.94 -17.04
N GLU A 9 12.41 -3.07 -16.04
CA GLU A 9 12.18 -3.95 -14.88
C GLU A 9 10.97 -3.47 -14.07
N VAL A 10 10.90 -2.17 -13.79
CA VAL A 10 9.78 -1.56 -13.04
C VAL A 10 8.46 -1.74 -13.79
N ARG A 11 8.43 -1.46 -15.10
CA ARG A 11 7.22 -1.63 -15.93
C ARG A 11 6.80 -3.09 -16.02
N SER A 12 7.76 -4.01 -16.13
CA SER A 12 7.48 -5.44 -16.13
C SER A 12 6.88 -5.92 -14.80
N GLY A 13 7.42 -5.45 -13.67
CA GLY A 13 6.88 -5.75 -12.34
C GLY A 13 5.45 -5.22 -12.17
N ILE A 14 5.18 -4.01 -12.64
CA ILE A 14 3.84 -3.40 -12.57
C ILE A 14 2.86 -4.12 -13.52
N ALA A 15 3.30 -4.60 -14.68
CA ALA A 15 2.42 -5.33 -15.62
C ALA A 15 2.20 -6.82 -15.25
N ALA A 16 3.01 -7.38 -14.36
CA ALA A 16 2.93 -8.77 -13.96
C ALA A 16 1.55 -9.12 -13.36
N GLY A 17 1.02 -10.31 -13.68
CA GLY A 17 -0.27 -10.78 -13.18
C GLY A 17 -1.47 -10.48 -14.08
N GLY A 18 -1.24 -10.35 -15.39
CA GLY A 18 -2.30 -10.21 -16.40
C GLY A 18 -2.91 -8.80 -16.48
N TRP A 19 -2.16 -7.78 -16.07
CA TRP A 19 -2.65 -6.41 -16.07
C TRP A 19 -2.43 -5.71 -17.41
N THR A 20 -3.47 -5.07 -17.91
CA THR A 20 -3.34 -4.09 -19.00
C THR A 20 -2.99 -2.74 -18.37
N ILE A 21 -1.75 -2.27 -18.59
CA ILE A 21 -1.26 -1.01 -18.00
C ILE A 21 -1.26 0.11 -19.03
N VAL A 22 -1.88 1.22 -18.67
CA VAL A 22 -1.73 2.52 -19.32
C VAL A 22 -0.73 3.34 -18.53
N TRP A 23 0.18 3.96 -19.27
CA TRP A 23 1.22 4.81 -18.71
C TRP A 23 0.95 6.25 -19.12
N GLY A 24 0.93 7.17 -18.16
CA GLY A 24 0.95 8.60 -18.46
C GLY A 24 2.35 9.08 -18.84
N ASP A 25 2.56 10.39 -18.91
CA ASP A 25 3.84 10.96 -19.31
C ASP A 25 4.92 10.83 -18.23
N LEU A 26 6.18 10.88 -18.65
CA LEU A 26 7.35 10.80 -17.78
C LEU A 26 7.61 12.19 -17.16
N ILE A 27 7.83 12.22 -15.85
CA ILE A 27 8.03 13.44 -15.06
C ILE A 27 9.41 13.36 -14.38
N ASN A 28 10.19 14.43 -14.40
CA ASN A 28 11.51 14.48 -13.74
C ASN A 28 11.37 14.91 -12.26
N GLU A 29 12.32 14.54 -11.39
CA GLU A 29 12.30 14.92 -9.96
C GLU A 29 12.15 16.44 -9.68
N PHE A 30 12.70 17.31 -10.54
CA PHE A 30 12.55 18.77 -10.40
C PHE A 30 11.14 19.30 -10.75
N ASP A 31 10.34 18.51 -11.47
CA ASP A 31 8.93 18.81 -11.79
C ASP A 31 7.95 18.20 -10.76
N VAL A 32 8.43 17.38 -9.82
CA VAL A 32 7.59 16.87 -8.71
C VAL A 32 7.29 17.97 -7.69
N LEU A 33 8.17 18.98 -7.59
CA LEU A 33 8.10 20.10 -6.66
C LEU A 33 7.31 21.30 -7.21
N THR A 34 7.15 21.41 -8.54
CA THR A 34 6.31 22.43 -9.19
C THR A 34 4.97 21.80 -9.57
N PHE A 35 3.98 22.04 -8.74
CA PHE A 35 2.67 21.42 -8.73
C PHE A 35 1.96 21.39 -10.11
N ALA A 36 1.67 20.18 -10.62
CA ALA A 36 0.74 19.90 -11.72
C ALA A 36 1.13 20.39 -13.14
N ILE A 37 0.60 19.68 -14.16
CA ILE A 37 0.58 19.98 -15.61
C ILE A 37 1.79 19.37 -16.36
N SER A 38 1.68 18.47 -17.35
CA SER A 38 0.62 18.18 -18.32
C SER A 38 0.55 16.69 -18.65
N ILE A 39 -0.37 15.97 -18.03
CA ILE A 39 -1.25 15.13 -18.84
C ILE A 39 -2.28 16.13 -19.39
N PRO A 40 -2.61 16.18 -20.70
CA PRO A 40 -3.06 17.39 -21.36
C PRO A 40 -4.15 18.13 -20.56
N THR A 41 -3.82 19.32 -20.09
CA THR A 41 -4.75 20.37 -19.64
C THR A 41 -5.69 20.03 -18.45
N GLY A 42 -5.18 20.11 -17.22
CA GLY A 42 -5.95 20.71 -16.11
C GLY A 42 -6.87 19.85 -15.22
N THR A 43 -7.03 18.55 -15.41
CA THR A 43 -7.93 17.74 -14.58
C THR A 43 -7.43 16.29 -14.43
N ILE A 44 -6.67 15.96 -13.37
CA ILE A 44 -6.27 14.56 -13.05
C ILE A 44 -7.49 13.62 -13.13
N GLY A 45 -8.66 14.12 -12.72
CA GLY A 45 -9.91 13.38 -12.83
C GLY A 45 -10.42 13.14 -14.26
N ALA A 46 -10.18 14.03 -15.23
CA ALA A 46 -10.62 13.81 -16.62
C ALA A 46 -9.70 12.81 -17.31
N TRP A 47 -8.38 12.94 -17.16
CA TRP A 47 -7.45 11.94 -17.70
C TRP A 47 -7.72 10.54 -17.16
N VAL A 48 -7.92 10.39 -15.83
CA VAL A 48 -8.27 9.09 -15.24
C VAL A 48 -9.55 8.53 -15.86
N SER A 49 -10.61 9.34 -15.96
CA SER A 49 -11.87 8.92 -16.59
C SER A 49 -11.66 8.49 -18.04
N GLU A 50 -10.96 9.28 -18.86
CA GLU A 50 -10.68 9.00 -20.28
C GLU A 50 -9.88 7.70 -20.45
N GLN A 51 -8.87 7.46 -19.61
CA GLN A 51 -8.07 6.25 -19.71
C GLN A 51 -8.82 5.00 -19.25
N VAL A 52 -9.65 5.12 -18.21
CA VAL A 52 -10.54 4.03 -17.78
C VAL A 52 -11.51 3.69 -18.91
N GLU A 53 -12.17 4.69 -19.49
CA GLU A 53 -13.10 4.51 -20.60
C GLU A 53 -12.43 3.88 -21.83
N ALA A 54 -11.27 4.40 -22.24
CA ALA A 54 -10.52 3.88 -23.39
C ALA A 54 -9.95 2.47 -23.17
N GLN A 55 -9.66 2.07 -21.93
CA GLN A 55 -9.24 0.69 -21.65
C GLN A 55 -10.42 -0.26 -21.54
N LEU A 56 -11.53 0.17 -20.95
CA LEU A 56 -12.75 -0.64 -20.90
C LEU A 56 -13.27 -0.97 -22.31
N GLN A 57 -13.17 -0.03 -23.27
CA GLN A 57 -13.49 -0.29 -24.68
C GLN A 57 -12.61 -1.38 -25.33
N LYS A 58 -11.33 -1.49 -24.93
CA LYS A 58 -10.38 -2.48 -25.50
C LYS A 58 -10.63 -3.92 -25.03
N PHE A 59 -11.40 -4.12 -23.97
CA PHE A 59 -11.72 -5.46 -23.50
C PHE A 59 -12.83 -6.14 -24.32
N SER A 60 -13.42 -5.46 -25.32
CA SER A 60 -14.32 -6.03 -26.35
C SER A 60 -15.30 -7.11 -25.84
N GLN A 61 -15.83 -6.90 -24.64
CA GLN A 61 -17.09 -7.45 -24.15
C GLN A 61 -17.95 -6.22 -23.83
N SER A 62 -19.11 -6.15 -24.49
CA SER A 62 -19.95 -4.96 -24.66
C SER A 62 -20.15 -4.12 -23.38
N LEU A 63 -19.81 -2.82 -23.45
CA LEU A 63 -20.16 -1.79 -22.45
C LEU A 63 -21.65 -1.43 -22.45
N ASP A 64 -22.45 -2.03 -23.33
CA ASP A 64 -23.91 -2.02 -23.17
C ASP A 64 -24.38 -3.09 -22.18
N ASP A 65 -23.46 -3.89 -21.63
CA ASP A 65 -23.74 -4.95 -20.67
C ASP A 65 -22.95 -4.82 -19.35
N VAL A 66 -22.17 -3.74 -19.11
CA VAL A 66 -21.55 -3.54 -17.78
C VAL A 66 -22.16 -2.40 -16.98
N SER A 67 -22.37 -2.66 -15.69
CA SER A 67 -23.03 -1.74 -14.76
C SER A 67 -22.28 -0.41 -14.63
N ASP A 68 -22.99 0.70 -14.82
CA ASP A 68 -22.47 2.06 -14.65
C ASP A 68 -21.84 2.28 -13.26
N ASP A 69 -22.30 1.54 -12.25
CA ASP A 69 -21.78 1.57 -10.89
C ASP A 69 -20.35 1.02 -10.79
N VAL A 70 -20.04 -0.08 -11.49
CA VAL A 70 -18.69 -0.67 -11.51
C VAL A 70 -17.71 0.32 -12.14
N VAL A 71 -18.12 0.96 -13.24
CA VAL A 71 -17.31 1.98 -13.93
C VAL A 71 -17.09 3.19 -13.04
N LYS A 72 -18.14 3.67 -12.37
CA LYS A 72 -18.05 4.81 -11.45
C LYS A 72 -17.14 4.51 -10.26
N GLN A 73 -17.28 3.36 -9.61
CA GLN A 73 -16.44 2.96 -8.48
C GLN A 73 -14.97 2.82 -8.87
N ALA A 74 -14.68 2.23 -10.04
CA ALA A 74 -13.32 2.12 -10.57
C ALA A 74 -12.69 3.50 -10.81
N THR A 75 -13.47 4.40 -11.40
CA THR A 75 -13.05 5.77 -11.71
C THR A 75 -12.79 6.57 -10.44
N ASP A 76 -13.69 6.51 -9.45
CA ASP A 76 -13.57 7.23 -8.19
C ASP A 76 -12.35 6.73 -7.39
N TYR A 77 -12.13 5.42 -7.34
CA TYR A 77 -10.95 4.82 -6.70
C TYR A 77 -9.63 5.33 -7.30
N LEU A 78 -9.52 5.32 -8.63
CA LEU A 78 -8.31 5.80 -9.31
C LEU A 78 -8.12 7.31 -9.15
N LYS A 79 -9.21 8.09 -9.15
CA LYS A 79 -9.16 9.53 -8.87
C LYS A 79 -8.56 9.79 -7.50
N ASP A 80 -8.98 9.05 -6.48
CA ASP A 80 -8.50 9.22 -5.11
C ASP A 80 -7.03 8.84 -4.97
N LEU A 81 -6.60 7.73 -5.59
CA LEU A 81 -5.18 7.35 -5.63
C LEU A 81 -4.32 8.45 -6.28
N MET A 82 -4.77 8.97 -7.43
CA MET A 82 -4.00 9.96 -8.19
C MET A 82 -3.96 11.33 -7.50
N LYS A 83 -5.07 11.76 -6.87
CA LYS A 83 -5.10 12.97 -6.03
C LYS A 83 -4.20 12.84 -4.81
N GLY A 84 -4.22 11.68 -4.16
CA GLY A 84 -3.42 11.40 -2.97
C GLY A 84 -1.94 11.11 -3.27
N LYS A 85 -1.55 11.04 -4.55
CA LYS A 85 -0.22 10.55 -4.98
C LYS A 85 0.11 9.15 -4.43
N ASN A 86 -0.92 8.34 -4.20
CA ASN A 86 -0.82 7.01 -3.63
C ASN A 86 -0.83 5.96 -4.75
N SER A 87 -0.41 4.74 -4.40
CA SER A 87 -0.58 3.57 -5.24
C SER A 87 -1.48 2.54 -4.56
N GLY A 88 -2.22 1.76 -5.34
CA GLY A 88 -3.07 0.71 -4.80
C GLY A 88 -3.71 -0.14 -5.88
N GLU A 89 -4.26 -1.28 -5.45
CA GLU A 89 -5.04 -2.21 -6.26
C GLU A 89 -6.37 -2.54 -5.57
N ARG A 90 -7.44 -2.74 -6.33
CA ARG A 90 -8.77 -3.11 -5.86
C ARG A 90 -9.50 -3.97 -6.89
N ASP A 91 -10.27 -4.95 -6.44
CA ASP A 91 -11.25 -5.66 -7.29
C ASP A 91 -12.65 -5.06 -7.08
N ILE A 92 -13.34 -4.76 -8.17
CA ILE A 92 -14.68 -4.16 -8.19
C ILE A 92 -15.58 -5.07 -9.02
N ASN A 93 -16.21 -6.01 -8.34
CA ASN A 93 -17.14 -6.97 -8.95
C ASN A 93 -16.55 -7.71 -10.16
N GLY A 94 -15.25 -8.05 -10.10
CA GLY A 94 -14.57 -8.73 -11.19
C GLY A 94 -13.75 -7.83 -12.11
N LEU A 95 -13.84 -6.51 -11.92
CA LEU A 95 -12.93 -5.56 -12.53
C LEU A 95 -11.80 -5.27 -11.55
N GLY A 96 -10.63 -5.86 -11.79
CA GLY A 96 -9.40 -5.47 -11.12
C GLY A 96 -8.95 -4.09 -11.62
N VAL A 97 -8.67 -3.19 -10.70
CA VAL A 97 -8.23 -1.82 -10.94
C VAL A 97 -7.01 -1.53 -10.08
N LYS A 98 -5.97 -0.92 -10.66
CA LYS A 98 -4.83 -0.42 -9.88
C LYS A 98 -4.29 0.88 -10.44
N GLY A 99 -3.66 1.68 -9.59
CA GLY A 99 -3.07 2.95 -10.00
C GLY A 99 -1.86 3.30 -9.15
N GLY A 100 -1.04 4.23 -9.62
CA GLY A 100 0.10 4.74 -8.85
C GLY A 100 1.12 5.48 -9.69
N PHE A 101 2.28 5.73 -9.10
CA PHE A 101 3.43 6.35 -9.76
C PHE A 101 4.61 5.37 -9.77
N ALA A 102 5.07 5.01 -10.96
CA ALA A 102 6.28 4.23 -11.13
C ALA A 102 7.51 5.14 -11.02
N THR A 103 8.47 4.76 -10.18
CA THR A 103 9.75 5.46 -10.05
C THR A 103 10.84 4.69 -10.78
N TYR A 104 11.60 5.39 -11.60
CA TYR A 104 12.70 4.85 -12.39
C TYR A 104 14.02 5.41 -11.91
N ASN A 105 14.86 4.52 -11.40
CA ASN A 105 16.20 4.83 -10.96
C ASN A 105 17.11 5.00 -12.17
N ARG A 106 17.89 6.08 -12.17
CA ARG A 106 18.76 6.47 -13.28
C ARG A 106 20.19 6.67 -12.79
N LYS A 107 21.15 6.28 -13.63
CA LYS A 107 22.57 6.52 -13.35
C LYS A 107 23.36 6.66 -14.65
N MET A 108 24.35 7.53 -14.62
CA MET A 108 25.37 7.62 -15.66
C MET A 108 26.46 6.59 -15.38
N ILE A 109 26.76 5.75 -16.36
CA ILE A 109 27.88 4.81 -16.31
C ILE A 109 29.03 5.27 -17.20
N LEU A 110 30.25 5.23 -16.68
CA LEU A 110 31.46 5.40 -17.47
C LEU A 110 31.99 4.03 -17.87
N LYS A 111 32.16 3.81 -19.18
CA LYS A 111 32.77 2.59 -19.73
C LYS A 111 34.08 2.93 -20.42
N VAL A 112 35.13 2.19 -20.10
CA VAL A 112 36.44 2.26 -20.74
C VAL A 112 36.77 0.84 -21.21
N PHE A 113 37.09 0.68 -22.50
CA PHE A 113 37.27 -0.63 -23.15
C PHE A 113 36.11 -1.62 -22.87
N GLY A 114 34.87 -1.14 -22.87
CA GLY A 114 33.68 -1.96 -22.64
C GLY A 114 33.40 -2.32 -21.17
N LYS A 115 34.36 -2.11 -20.25
CA LYS A 115 34.18 -2.35 -18.80
C LYS A 115 33.67 -1.09 -18.11
N GLN A 116 32.71 -1.25 -17.20
CA GLN A 116 32.24 -0.14 -16.36
C GLN A 116 33.32 0.23 -15.34
N VAL A 117 33.73 1.49 -15.33
CA VAL A 117 34.79 2.03 -14.45
C VAL A 117 34.31 3.16 -13.55
N GLY A 118 33.05 3.59 -13.69
CA GLY A 118 32.44 4.60 -12.83
C GLY A 118 30.94 4.65 -12.97
N SER A 119 30.25 5.17 -11.94
CA SER A 119 28.81 5.38 -11.94
C SER A 119 28.46 6.63 -11.14
N THR A 120 27.60 7.49 -11.68
CA THR A 120 27.06 8.67 -11.00
C THR A 120 25.54 8.58 -10.98
N PRO A 121 24.86 8.67 -9.82
CA PRO A 121 23.40 8.67 -9.78
C PRO A 121 22.83 9.89 -10.50
N LEU A 122 21.68 9.73 -11.13
CA LEU A 122 20.89 10.81 -11.72
C LEU A 122 19.58 10.95 -10.95
N PRO A 123 18.93 12.13 -11.00
CA PRO A 123 17.56 12.29 -10.53
C PRO A 123 16.62 11.26 -11.16
N ASN A 124 15.74 10.67 -10.36
CA ASN A 124 14.78 9.69 -10.82
C ASN A 124 13.72 10.31 -11.72
N ASN A 125 13.08 9.44 -12.50
CA ASN A 125 11.89 9.80 -13.25
C ASN A 125 10.67 9.12 -12.64
N HIS A 126 9.53 9.79 -12.68
CA HIS A 126 8.25 9.28 -12.21
C HIS A 126 7.29 9.16 -13.38
N GLN A 127 6.44 8.14 -13.39
CA GLN A 127 5.42 7.96 -14.43
C GLN A 127 4.13 7.43 -13.81
N PRO A 128 3.02 8.19 -13.85
CA PRO A 128 1.75 7.67 -13.39
C PRO A 128 1.31 6.50 -14.27
N TYR A 129 0.57 5.56 -13.67
CA TYR A 129 -0.02 4.45 -14.39
C TYR A 129 -1.40 4.10 -13.84
N ILE A 130 -2.20 3.50 -14.72
CA ILE A 130 -3.46 2.85 -14.40
C ILE A 130 -3.39 1.44 -14.97
N GLY A 131 -3.77 0.44 -14.19
CA GLY A 131 -3.90 -0.94 -14.60
C GLY A 131 -5.33 -1.41 -14.48
N LEU A 132 -5.80 -2.14 -15.48
CA LEU A 132 -7.09 -2.85 -15.43
C LEU A 132 -6.89 -4.34 -15.78
N ARG A 133 -7.71 -5.19 -15.18
CA ARG A 133 -7.87 -6.60 -15.59
C ARG A 133 -9.28 -7.08 -15.29
N VAL A 134 -9.75 -8.09 -16.00
CA VAL A 134 -11.01 -8.77 -15.69
C VAL A 134 -10.67 -10.07 -14.96
N THR A 135 -11.18 -10.24 -13.74
CA THR A 135 -10.94 -11.40 -12.87
C THR A 135 -12.13 -12.37 -12.86
N LYS A 136 -13.33 -11.90 -13.19
CA LYS A 136 -14.57 -12.69 -13.39
C LYS A 136 -15.55 -11.92 -14.29
N PRO A 137 -16.60 -12.57 -14.85
CA PRO A 137 -17.60 -11.90 -15.68
C PRO A 137 -18.22 -10.68 -14.99
N LEU A 138 -18.28 -9.55 -15.69
CA LEU A 138 -18.79 -8.28 -15.15
C LEU A 138 -20.32 -8.23 -15.20
N PRO A 139 -20.99 -7.51 -14.27
CA PRO A 139 -22.45 -7.47 -14.20
C PRO A 139 -23.08 -6.61 -15.32
N PRO A 140 -24.17 -7.08 -15.96
CA PRO A 140 -25.22 -6.35 -16.68
C PRO A 140 -25.29 -4.82 -16.64
N LYS A 141 -25.43 -4.09 -17.75
CA LYS A 141 -25.98 -2.72 -17.71
C LYS A 141 -27.48 -2.79 -17.42
N GLY A 142 -28.01 -1.86 -16.63
CA GLY A 142 -29.44 -1.86 -16.27
C GLY A 142 -29.84 -2.87 -15.18
N THR A 143 -29.02 -3.89 -14.89
CA THR A 143 -28.96 -4.36 -13.51
C THR A 143 -28.28 -3.26 -12.71
N ASN A 144 -29.02 -2.67 -11.76
CA ASN A 144 -28.35 -2.25 -10.53
C ASN A 144 -27.50 -3.46 -10.18
N ALA A 145 -26.16 -3.34 -10.25
CA ALA A 145 -25.30 -4.28 -9.56
C ALA A 145 -25.97 -4.35 -8.21
N THR A 146 -26.62 -5.48 -7.91
CA THR A 146 -27.51 -5.54 -6.76
C THR A 146 -26.64 -4.99 -5.68
N THR A 147 -27.10 -3.93 -5.05
CA THR A 147 -26.55 -3.55 -3.79
C THR A 147 -26.84 -4.78 -2.93
N ALA A 148 -25.96 -5.79 -3.00
CA ALA A 148 -25.23 -6.16 -1.83
C ALA A 148 -24.93 -4.79 -1.24
N PRO A 149 -25.69 -4.38 -0.20
CA PRO A 149 -25.56 -3.04 0.37
C PRO A 149 -24.07 -2.80 0.42
N VAL A 150 -23.55 -1.63 0.01
CA VAL A 150 -22.11 -1.32 0.15
C VAL A 150 -21.70 -1.94 1.47
N ALA A 151 -21.06 -3.13 1.42
CA ALA A 151 -21.22 -4.05 2.55
C ALA A 151 -20.50 -3.32 3.65
N PRO A 152 -21.21 -2.83 4.69
CA PRO A 152 -20.80 -1.66 5.45
C PRO A 152 -19.39 -1.94 5.90
N THR A 153 -18.38 -1.35 5.22
CA THR A 153 -17.04 -1.93 4.99
C THR A 153 -16.78 -2.93 6.09
N VAL A 154 -17.21 -4.20 5.95
CA VAL A 154 -17.14 -5.09 7.12
C VAL A 154 -15.66 -5.17 7.32
N PRO A 155 -15.14 -4.56 8.40
CA PRO A 155 -13.72 -4.41 8.48
C PRO A 155 -13.19 -5.83 8.44
N LEU A 156 -12.25 -6.07 7.51
CA LEU A 156 -11.68 -7.41 7.26
C LEU A 156 -11.25 -8.08 8.58
N PHE A 157 -10.95 -7.23 9.56
CA PHE A 157 -10.70 -7.54 10.95
C PHE A 157 -11.81 -6.95 11.82
N ASP A 158 -12.32 -7.72 12.77
CA ASP A 158 -13.13 -7.21 13.88
C ASP A 158 -12.40 -6.08 14.61
N THR A 159 -12.93 -4.86 14.53
CA THR A 159 -12.33 -3.65 15.10
C THR A 159 -12.48 -3.54 16.61
N LYS A 160 -13.26 -4.46 17.20
CA LYS A 160 -13.53 -4.55 18.63
C LYS A 160 -12.78 -5.72 19.28
N SER A 161 -11.80 -6.28 18.58
CA SER A 161 -10.92 -7.33 19.09
C SER A 161 -9.46 -6.89 19.11
N TRP A 162 -8.73 -7.39 20.11
CA TRP A 162 -7.28 -7.34 20.16
C TRP A 162 -6.69 -8.41 19.24
N TYR A 163 -5.67 -8.03 18.47
CA TYR A 163 -4.90 -8.94 17.63
C TYR A 163 -3.48 -9.08 18.16
N LYS A 164 -2.93 -10.28 17.99
CA LYS A 164 -1.49 -10.51 18.06
C LYS A 164 -0.98 -10.70 16.63
N ILE A 165 0.00 -9.89 16.25
CA ILE A 165 0.61 -9.90 14.91
C ILE A 165 1.92 -10.70 15.02
N LYS A 166 1.93 -11.93 14.50
CA LYS A 166 3.05 -12.88 14.68
C LYS A 166 3.84 -13.04 13.41
N ASN A 167 5.17 -13.09 13.52
CA ASN A 167 6.02 -13.31 12.35
C ASN A 167 6.09 -14.80 12.03
N THR A 168 5.88 -15.17 10.77
CA THR A 168 5.90 -16.59 10.35
C THR A 168 7.31 -17.17 10.24
N ALA A 169 8.32 -16.35 9.97
CA ALA A 169 9.72 -16.79 9.91
C ALA A 169 10.32 -17.05 11.30
N LYS A 170 9.68 -16.53 12.35
CA LYS A 170 10.05 -16.73 13.76
C LYS A 170 8.82 -17.10 14.59
N PRO A 171 8.36 -18.36 14.49
CA PRO A 171 7.25 -18.84 15.31
C PRO A 171 7.52 -18.59 16.80
N GLY A 172 6.50 -18.11 17.52
CA GLY A 172 6.63 -17.75 18.93
C GLY A 172 7.05 -16.30 19.19
N LEU A 173 7.37 -15.50 18.16
CA LEU A 173 7.55 -14.06 18.29
C LEU A 173 6.35 -13.27 17.76
N ALA A 174 6.04 -12.16 18.43
CA ALA A 174 4.98 -11.22 18.08
C ALA A 174 5.50 -9.78 18.01
N LEU A 175 4.89 -8.98 17.15
CA LEU A 175 5.12 -7.54 17.07
C LEU A 175 4.79 -6.89 18.42
N ASP A 176 5.75 -6.14 18.95
CA ASP A 176 5.69 -5.56 20.28
C ASP A 176 6.32 -4.16 20.30
N VAL A 177 6.00 -3.41 21.33
CA VAL A 177 6.63 -2.12 21.64
C VAL A 177 7.81 -2.38 22.57
N VAL A 178 8.94 -1.74 22.30
CA VAL A 178 10.11 -1.81 23.18
C VAL A 178 9.78 -1.10 24.50
N ASN A 179 10.04 -1.76 25.62
CA ASN A 179 9.90 -1.17 26.95
C ASN A 179 11.24 -0.63 27.46
N ASP A 180 11.67 0.49 26.88
CA ASP A 180 12.92 1.19 27.23
C ASP A 180 12.69 2.48 28.03
N GLY A 181 11.44 2.77 28.42
CA GLY A 181 11.07 3.98 29.14
C GLY A 181 10.95 5.23 28.27
N ASN A 182 11.21 5.14 26.95
CA ASN A 182 11.15 6.25 26.00
C ASN A 182 10.05 6.11 24.94
N GLN A 183 9.19 5.11 25.08
CA GLN A 183 8.19 4.71 24.10
C GLN A 183 7.15 5.80 23.73
N GLN A 184 6.99 6.84 24.56
CA GLN A 184 6.12 7.99 24.24
C GLN A 184 6.80 9.03 23.33
N HIS A 185 8.13 8.94 23.16
CA HIS A 185 8.95 9.85 22.37
C HIS A 185 9.40 9.23 21.05
N ASP A 186 9.93 8.00 21.09
CA ASP A 186 10.44 7.33 19.90
C ASP A 186 9.55 6.17 19.40
N GLY A 187 8.72 5.59 20.28
CA GLY A 187 7.78 4.53 19.93
C GLY A 187 8.44 3.30 19.31
N ARG A 188 9.65 2.93 19.75
CA ARG A 188 10.41 1.82 19.15
C ARG A 188 9.64 0.51 19.17
N LEU A 189 9.82 -0.26 18.10
CA LEU A 189 9.19 -1.57 17.91
C LEU A 189 10.23 -2.67 17.88
N GLN A 190 9.78 -3.87 18.25
CA GLN A 190 10.56 -5.10 18.18
C GLN A 190 9.63 -6.27 17.87
N THR A 191 10.21 -7.43 17.60
CA THR A 191 9.51 -8.71 17.79
C THR A 191 10.00 -9.36 19.08
N SER A 192 9.07 -9.75 19.95
CA SER A 192 9.38 -10.33 21.27
C SER A 192 8.60 -11.62 21.48
N THR A 193 9.03 -12.45 22.45
CA THR A 193 8.34 -13.71 22.76
C THR A 193 6.87 -13.47 23.04
N GLU A 194 6.00 -14.24 22.39
CA GLU A 194 4.57 -14.04 22.53
C GLU A 194 4.11 -14.28 23.97
N GLY A 195 3.28 -13.36 24.47
CA GLY A 195 2.77 -13.44 25.84
C GLY A 195 1.49 -12.62 26.01
N ASN A 196 1.02 -12.51 27.25
CA ASN A 196 -0.13 -11.66 27.59
C ASN A 196 0.35 -10.24 27.90
N LEU A 197 0.99 -9.60 26.92
CA LEU A 197 1.64 -8.31 27.06
C LEU A 197 0.84 -7.23 26.32
N SER A 198 0.55 -6.11 26.99
CA SER A 198 -0.24 -5.00 26.41
C SER A 198 0.44 -4.34 25.21
N GLY A 199 1.77 -4.43 25.08
CA GLY A 199 2.51 -3.97 23.91
C GLY A 199 2.31 -4.85 22.66
N GLN A 200 1.87 -6.10 22.84
CA GLN A 200 1.62 -7.06 21.75
C GLN A 200 0.15 -7.12 21.32
N TYR A 201 -0.73 -6.38 21.98
CA TYR A 201 -2.16 -6.36 21.67
C TYR A 201 -2.45 -5.17 20.77
N TRP A 202 -2.71 -5.46 19.50
CA TRP A 202 -2.90 -4.48 18.45
C TRP A 202 -4.38 -4.38 18.08
N GLN A 203 -4.91 -3.15 18.10
CA GLN A 203 -6.22 -2.87 17.55
C GLN A 203 -6.04 -2.37 16.12
N LEU A 204 -6.78 -2.98 15.18
CA LEU A 204 -6.83 -2.57 13.79
C LEU A 204 -8.05 -1.68 13.59
N ARG A 205 -7.84 -0.37 13.43
CA ARG A 205 -8.91 0.62 13.28
C ARG A 205 -8.98 1.06 11.82
N PRO A 206 -10.14 1.04 11.15
CA PRO A 206 -10.25 1.58 9.80
C PRO A 206 -9.78 3.03 9.79
N SER A 207 -8.91 3.36 8.84
CA SER A 207 -8.42 4.73 8.70
C SER A 207 -9.54 5.64 8.21
N LYS A 208 -9.70 6.78 8.89
CA LYS A 208 -10.69 7.80 8.51
C LYS A 208 -10.28 8.59 7.27
N THR A 209 -8.99 8.61 6.94
CA THR A 209 -8.41 9.44 5.88
C THR A 209 -7.93 8.64 4.68
N SER A 210 -7.91 7.30 4.77
CA SER A 210 -7.51 6.42 3.68
C SER A 210 -8.38 5.16 3.70
N HIS A 211 -9.31 5.10 2.74
CA HIS A 211 -10.28 4.02 2.66
C HIS A 211 -9.59 2.67 2.43
N GLY A 212 -9.93 1.67 3.24
CA GLY A 212 -9.33 0.33 3.17
C GLY A 212 -7.94 0.22 3.81
N ALA A 213 -7.39 1.30 4.36
CA ALA A 213 -6.24 1.25 5.26
C ALA A 213 -6.68 1.13 6.71
N TYR A 214 -5.75 0.74 7.57
CA TYR A 214 -5.91 0.66 9.01
C TYR A 214 -4.90 1.59 9.70
N ASN A 215 -5.35 2.22 10.78
CA ASN A 215 -4.49 2.75 11.82
C ASN A 215 -4.35 1.68 12.91
N LEU A 216 -3.11 1.32 13.27
CA LEU A 216 -2.83 0.31 14.28
C LEU A 216 -2.38 0.99 15.55
N CYS A 217 -2.94 0.59 16.70
CA CYS A 217 -2.49 1.07 18.01
C CYS A 217 -2.41 -0.09 18.99
N THR A 218 -1.56 0.04 20.01
CA THR A 218 -1.42 -0.97 21.04
C THR A 218 -2.30 -0.69 22.24
N MET A 219 -2.66 -1.73 22.99
CA MET A 219 -3.32 -1.58 24.28
C MET A 219 -2.46 -0.76 25.25
N TRP A 220 -1.13 -0.88 25.17
CA TRP A 220 -0.23 -0.20 26.09
C TRP A 220 -0.15 1.32 25.89
N LEU A 221 0.07 1.79 24.66
CA LEU A 221 0.24 3.23 24.42
C LEU A 221 -1.08 3.95 24.13
N GLY A 222 -2.14 3.20 23.83
CA GLY A 222 -3.47 3.76 23.61
C GLY A 222 -3.69 4.30 22.21
N THR A 223 -4.92 4.76 21.98
CA THR A 223 -5.42 5.21 20.67
C THR A 223 -4.79 6.51 20.15
N ASN A 224 -3.99 7.18 20.98
CA ASN A 224 -3.23 8.38 20.64
C ASN A 224 -1.85 8.09 20.05
N MET A 225 -1.40 6.83 20.07
CA MET A 225 -0.12 6.41 19.50
C MET A 225 -0.40 5.35 18.42
N LEU A 226 -0.07 5.68 17.17
CA LEU A 226 -0.34 4.84 16.01
C LEU A 226 0.96 4.33 15.40
N LEU A 227 0.89 3.12 14.83
CA LEU A 227 1.98 2.57 14.03
C LEU A 227 2.22 3.50 12.85
N ASP A 228 3.44 4.00 12.74
CA ASP A 228 3.90 5.01 11.81
C ASP A 228 5.22 4.60 11.16
N VAL A 229 5.67 5.38 10.20
CA VAL A 229 6.99 5.31 9.57
C VAL A 229 7.66 6.67 9.72
N TYR A 230 8.95 6.69 10.07
CA TYR A 230 9.69 7.96 10.19
C TYR A 230 9.61 8.79 8.91
N GLY A 231 9.32 10.08 9.06
CA GLY A 231 9.13 10.99 7.93
C GLY A 231 10.40 11.17 7.07
N ASP A 232 11.57 11.04 7.68
CA ASP A 232 12.88 11.12 7.04
C ASP A 232 13.45 9.75 6.64
N ASP A 233 12.87 8.64 7.13
CA ASP A 233 13.29 7.28 6.80
C ASP A 233 12.08 6.34 6.57
N LYS A 234 11.78 6.13 5.29
CA LYS A 234 10.70 5.26 4.81
C LYS A 234 10.84 3.78 5.19
N THR A 235 11.99 3.39 5.74
CA THR A 235 12.30 1.99 6.09
C THR A 235 12.13 1.69 7.57
N ARG A 236 11.90 2.71 8.42
CA ARG A 236 11.90 2.54 9.88
C ARG A 236 10.50 2.76 10.47
N PRO A 237 9.83 1.70 10.93
CA PRO A 237 8.55 1.81 11.62
C PRO A 237 8.75 2.25 13.08
N HIS A 238 7.78 2.97 13.62
CA HIS A 238 7.73 3.35 15.04
C HIS A 238 6.28 3.67 15.46
N LEU A 239 6.02 3.98 16.73
CA LEU A 239 4.74 4.55 17.18
C LEU A 239 4.82 6.07 17.32
N ALA A 240 3.91 6.79 16.67
CA ALA A 240 3.84 8.24 16.69
C ALA A 240 2.47 8.74 17.15
N LYS A 241 2.39 10.02 17.51
CA LYS A 241 1.12 10.66 17.84
C LYS A 241 0.12 10.54 16.70
N ALA A 242 -1.11 10.15 17.02
CA ALA A 242 -2.18 9.97 16.06
C ALA A 242 -2.44 11.26 15.26
N GLY A 243 -2.54 11.12 13.94
CA GLY A 243 -2.82 12.22 13.02
C GLY A 243 -3.27 11.72 11.66
N ALA A 244 -3.42 12.66 10.71
CA ALA A 244 -3.82 12.37 9.33
C ALA A 244 -2.59 12.11 8.44
N TYR A 245 -1.65 11.29 8.89
CA TYR A 245 -0.39 11.05 8.20
C TYR A 245 -0.45 9.76 7.37
N SER A 246 0.15 9.78 6.17
CA SER A 246 0.24 8.58 5.31
C SER A 246 1.14 7.50 5.91
N GLY A 247 2.12 7.88 6.73
CA GLY A 247 2.93 6.94 7.50
C GLY A 247 2.12 6.14 8.52
N GLN A 248 0.92 6.60 8.91
CA GLN A 248 0.06 5.90 9.88
C GLN A 248 -0.99 5.00 9.22
N GLN A 249 -0.99 4.93 7.89
CA GLN A 249 -2.00 4.22 7.09
C GLN A 249 -1.40 2.91 6.58
N TRP A 250 -1.93 1.80 7.08
CA TRP A 250 -1.43 0.46 6.80
C TRP A 250 -2.44 -0.36 6.01
N HIS A 251 -2.02 -0.91 4.88
CA HIS A 251 -2.82 -1.88 4.15
C HIS A 251 -2.40 -3.29 4.55
N ILE A 252 -3.38 -4.14 4.78
CA ILE A 252 -3.19 -5.50 5.27
C ILE A 252 -3.77 -6.44 4.23
N GLU A 253 -2.88 -7.07 3.46
CA GLU A 253 -3.25 -7.85 2.28
C GLU A 253 -3.10 -9.34 2.57
N SER A 254 -4.17 -10.11 2.34
CA SER A 254 -4.12 -11.58 2.44
C SER A 254 -3.20 -12.16 1.38
N GLN A 255 -2.37 -13.13 1.76
CA GLN A 255 -1.53 -13.91 0.84
C GLN A 255 -2.17 -15.27 0.49
N GLY A 256 -3.40 -15.55 0.94
CA GLY A 256 -4.17 -16.76 0.60
C GLY A 256 -3.88 -18.00 1.44
N ASN A 257 -2.79 -18.03 2.21
CA ASN A 257 -2.38 -19.14 3.09
C ASN A 257 -2.58 -18.85 4.58
N GLY A 258 -3.50 -17.94 4.93
CA GLY A 258 -3.70 -17.47 6.30
C GLY A 258 -2.63 -16.49 6.80
N THR A 259 -1.69 -16.10 5.92
CA THR A 259 -0.72 -15.04 6.20
C THR A 259 -1.10 -13.74 5.52
N TRP A 260 -0.51 -12.67 6.05
CA TRP A 260 -0.81 -11.30 5.74
C TRP A 260 0.47 -10.54 5.47
N LYS A 261 0.40 -9.61 4.53
CA LYS A 261 1.46 -8.68 4.18
C LYS A 261 1.00 -7.30 4.61
N LEU A 262 1.84 -6.58 5.36
CA LEU A 262 1.55 -5.23 5.83
C LEU A 262 2.36 -4.25 5.00
N THR A 263 1.68 -3.40 4.25
CA THR A 263 2.27 -2.29 3.49
C THR A 263 1.86 -0.96 4.12
N ASN A 264 2.66 0.07 3.87
CA ASN A 264 2.42 1.41 4.39
C ASN A 264 2.22 2.40 3.25
N SER A 265 1.22 3.29 3.36
CA SER A 265 0.91 4.25 2.29
C SER A 265 2.06 5.24 2.01
N TYR A 266 2.97 5.49 2.97
CA TYR A 266 4.15 6.35 2.78
C TYR A 266 5.37 5.63 2.18
N SER A 267 5.55 4.35 2.51
CA SER A 267 6.73 3.55 2.12
C SER A 267 6.63 2.92 0.74
N GLY A 268 5.53 3.13 0.00
CA GLY A 268 5.36 2.62 -1.35
C GLY A 268 5.22 1.10 -1.40
N THR A 269 6.11 0.44 -2.14
CA THR A 269 6.06 -1.03 -2.34
C THR A 269 6.71 -1.84 -1.22
N LEU A 270 7.30 -1.17 -0.23
CA LEU A 270 7.96 -1.84 0.89
C LEU A 270 6.93 -2.44 1.86
N VAL A 271 7.32 -3.54 2.50
CA VAL A 271 6.48 -4.31 3.44
C VAL A 271 7.14 -4.39 4.80
N LEU A 272 6.33 -4.41 5.86
CA LEU A 272 6.83 -4.66 7.21
C LEU A 272 7.44 -6.04 7.26
N ALA A 273 8.70 -6.09 7.66
CA ALA A 273 9.48 -7.30 7.80
C ALA A 273 10.28 -7.24 9.09
N ALA A 274 10.42 -8.39 9.75
CA ALA A 274 11.47 -8.55 10.74
C ALA A 274 12.82 -8.77 10.04
N ASP A 275 13.91 -8.52 10.74
CA ASP A 275 15.24 -8.95 10.33
C ASP A 275 15.43 -10.48 10.46
N ALA A 276 16.63 -10.97 10.14
CA ALA A 276 16.91 -12.40 10.09
C ALA A 276 16.92 -13.07 11.47
N ASP A 277 17.28 -12.33 12.53
CA ASP A 277 17.23 -12.85 13.90
C ASP A 277 15.83 -12.70 14.51
N GLY A 278 15.01 -11.78 13.99
CA GLY A 278 13.65 -11.51 14.44
C GLY A 278 13.63 -10.56 15.63
N SER A 279 14.54 -9.60 15.71
CA SER A 279 14.59 -8.62 16.79
C SER A 279 14.15 -7.24 16.32
N GLU A 280 14.62 -6.77 15.17
CA GLU A 280 14.29 -5.47 14.61
C GLU A 280 13.29 -5.53 13.46
N LEU A 281 12.57 -4.43 13.26
CA LEU A 281 11.54 -4.27 12.25
C LEU A 281 11.90 -3.19 11.26
N HIS A 282 11.66 -3.47 9.97
CA HIS A 282 11.91 -2.55 8.88
C HIS A 282 10.85 -2.70 7.79
N LEU A 283 10.69 -1.66 6.97
CA LEU A 283 10.00 -1.77 5.69
C LEU A 283 11.04 -2.17 4.63
N ARG A 284 10.83 -3.31 3.94
CA ARG A 284 11.79 -3.88 2.98
C ARG A 284 11.12 -4.37 1.70
N ASP A 285 11.91 -4.66 0.67
CA ASP A 285 11.39 -5.29 -0.55
C ASP A 285 10.90 -6.72 -0.21
N PRO A 286 9.61 -7.04 -0.49
CA PRO A 286 9.03 -8.34 -0.17
C PRO A 286 9.75 -9.52 -0.84
N ARG A 287 10.39 -9.30 -2.00
CA ARG A 287 11.11 -10.35 -2.75
C ARG A 287 12.38 -10.82 -2.05
N THR A 288 12.92 -10.00 -1.16
CA THR A 288 14.20 -10.24 -0.47
C THR A 288 14.03 -10.41 1.04
N SER A 289 12.79 -10.35 1.53
CA SER A 289 12.48 -10.32 2.96
C SER A 289 11.58 -11.49 3.35
N PRO A 290 12.14 -12.69 3.59
CA PRO A 290 11.34 -13.87 3.94
C PRO A 290 10.54 -13.69 5.24
N ALA A 291 11.00 -12.83 6.15
CA ALA A 291 10.30 -12.48 7.39
C ALA A 291 9.27 -11.33 7.24
N SER A 292 8.65 -11.19 6.06
CA SER A 292 7.60 -10.20 5.78
C SER A 292 6.16 -10.74 5.84
N GLN A 293 6.01 -12.02 6.18
CA GLN A 293 4.72 -12.69 6.29
C GLN A 293 4.28 -12.78 7.75
N TRP A 294 3.06 -12.32 8.01
CA TRP A 294 2.50 -12.19 9.35
C TRP A 294 1.20 -12.98 9.50
N THR A 295 0.94 -13.51 10.68
CA THR A 295 -0.40 -14.02 11.03
C THR A 295 -1.07 -13.05 12.00
N LEU A 296 -2.34 -12.77 11.79
CA LEU A 296 -3.15 -11.93 12.68
C LEU A 296 -4.08 -12.83 13.48
N GLN A 297 -3.73 -13.06 14.74
CA GLN A 297 -4.50 -13.92 15.64
C GLN A 297 -5.38 -13.06 16.55
N ILE A 298 -6.68 -13.32 16.56
CA ILE A 298 -7.59 -12.71 17.55
C ILE A 298 -7.20 -13.22 18.95
N VAL A 299 -7.03 -12.31 19.89
CA VAL A 299 -6.72 -12.59 21.30
C VAL A 299 -8.01 -12.64 22.10
N ARG A 300 -8.75 -11.53 22.13
CA ARG A 300 -10.03 -11.38 22.84
C ARG A 300 -10.75 -10.08 22.41
N PRO A 301 -12.03 -9.91 22.75
CA PRO A 301 -12.70 -8.62 22.67
C PRO A 301 -12.02 -7.54 23.50
N ILE A 302 -12.11 -6.31 23.01
CA ILE A 302 -11.67 -5.09 23.67
C ILE A 302 -12.68 -4.72 24.75
N THR A 303 -12.19 -4.51 25.97
CA THR A 303 -13.00 -4.10 27.14
C THR A 303 -12.45 -2.84 27.79
N GLU A 304 -11.29 -2.38 27.34
CA GLU A 304 -10.60 -1.20 27.84
C GLU A 304 -11.29 0.08 27.39
N ASN A 305 -11.52 1.00 28.33
CA ASN A 305 -12.05 2.33 28.02
C ASN A 305 -11.12 3.09 27.07
N GLY A 306 -11.70 3.79 26.10
CA GLY A 306 -10.96 4.56 25.09
C GLY A 306 -10.55 3.77 23.84
N PHE A 307 -10.94 2.50 23.75
CA PHE A 307 -10.77 1.64 22.58
C PHE A 307 -12.13 1.14 22.05
N GLY A 308 -12.12 0.40 20.93
CA GLY A 308 -13.33 -0.18 20.33
C GLY A 308 -14.27 0.84 19.70
N LEU A 309 -13.94 1.30 18.47
CA LEU A 309 -14.81 2.18 17.67
C LEU A 309 -16.17 1.53 17.38
#